data_AF-A0A0E3QM25-F1
#
_entry.id   AF-A0A0E3QM25-F1
#
_cell.length_a   1.000
_cell.length_b   1.000
_cell.length_c   1.000
_cell.angle_alpha   90.00
_cell.angle_beta   90.00
_cell.angle_gamma   90.00
#
_symmetry.space_group_name_H-M   'P 1'
#
loop_
_entity.id
_entity.type
_entity.pdbx_description
1 polymer ?
#
loop_
_entity_poly.entity_id
_entity_poly.type
_entity_poly.pdbx_seq_one_letter_code
_entity_poly.pdbx_strand_id
1 'polypeptide(L)'
;MPVTDMADKVIPTASHVPPDVDEFELAGLKEKPSKKIKAPGIEGCYAWMECKLDHIIDEVYNGFPYALILGKVVYLEIEDSVYNKESGSWDLEKAKPLMMTGSDDGMHFCTVNDIGKFEPYGAMFKNGKDPLERIYKKEEGQECK
;
A
#
# COMPACT_ATOMS: atom_id res chain seq x y z
N MET A 1 -4.51 1.25 -1.32
CA MET A 1 -4.21 -0.14 -1.67
C MET A 1 -5.43 -0.73 -2.34
N PRO A 2 -5.35 -0.96 -3.66
CA PRO A 2 -6.44 -1.54 -4.43
C PRO A 2 -6.60 -3.03 -4.12
N VAL A 3 -7.83 -3.52 -4.25
CA VAL A 3 -8.19 -4.95 -4.17
C VAL A 3 -8.22 -5.59 -5.55
N THR A 4 -8.20 -6.93 -5.62
CA THR A 4 -8.22 -7.69 -6.89
C THR A 4 -9.35 -7.28 -7.84
N ASP A 5 -10.52 -6.92 -7.32
CA ASP A 5 -11.70 -6.56 -8.12
C ASP A 5 -11.51 -5.24 -8.89
N MET A 6 -10.43 -4.51 -8.60
CA MET A 6 -10.04 -3.29 -9.29
C MET A 6 -9.05 -3.53 -10.44
N ALA A 7 -8.73 -4.79 -10.79
CA ALA A 7 -7.76 -5.10 -11.84
C ALA A 7 -8.08 -4.43 -13.19
N ASP A 8 -9.35 -4.44 -13.59
CA ASP A 8 -9.82 -3.84 -14.85
C ASP A 8 -9.68 -2.30 -14.88
N LYS A 9 -9.38 -1.68 -13.72
CA LYS A 9 -9.18 -0.23 -13.59
C LYS A 9 -7.74 0.19 -13.89
N VAL A 10 -6.78 -0.74 -13.80
CA VAL A 10 -5.35 -0.45 -13.94
C VAL A 10 -5.00 0.05 -15.34
N ILE A 11 -5.41 -0.68 -16.38
CA ILE A 11 -5.07 -0.33 -17.77
C ILE A 11 -5.67 1.01 -18.20
N PRO A 12 -6.94 1.34 -17.92
CA PRO A 12 -7.48 2.67 -18.17
C PRO A 12 -6.64 3.79 -17.53
N THR A 13 -6.26 3.66 -16.25
CA THR A 13 -5.44 4.68 -15.56
C THR A 13 -4.00 4.78 -16.03
N ALA A 14 -3.49 3.77 -16.76
CA ALA A 14 -2.14 3.74 -17.32
C ALA A 14 -2.12 4.05 -18.82
N SER A 15 -3.28 4.36 -19.42
CA SER A 15 -3.40 4.61 -20.85
C SER A 15 -2.71 5.91 -21.23
N HIS A 16 -2.07 5.94 -22.41
CA HIS A 16 -1.44 7.14 -22.93
C HIS A 16 -2.50 8.12 -23.45
N VAL A 17 -3.03 8.93 -22.53
CA VAL A 17 -4.05 9.95 -22.79
C VAL A 17 -3.47 11.38 -22.70
N PRO A 18 -4.14 12.38 -23.31
CA PRO A 18 -3.77 13.78 -23.13
C PRO A 18 -3.78 14.24 -21.66
N PRO A 19 -2.97 15.26 -21.28
CA PRO A 19 -2.86 15.71 -19.89
C PRO A 19 -4.14 16.28 -19.25
N ASP A 20 -5.15 16.61 -20.07
CA ASP A 20 -6.43 17.16 -19.64
C ASP A 20 -7.52 16.08 -19.45
N VAL A 21 -7.22 14.82 -19.76
CA VAL A 21 -8.14 13.70 -19.50
C VAL A 21 -8.05 13.29 -18.04
N ASP A 22 -9.20 13.21 -17.37
CA ASP A 22 -9.31 12.70 -16.01
C ASP A 22 -9.35 11.16 -16.02
N GLU A 23 -8.28 10.52 -15.52
CA GLU A 23 -8.21 9.07 -15.44
C GLU A 23 -9.21 8.45 -14.43
N PHE A 24 -9.72 9.21 -13.45
CA PHE A 24 -10.80 8.72 -12.59
C PHE A 24 -12.07 8.50 -13.41
N GLU A 25 -12.45 9.47 -14.25
CA GLU A 25 -13.61 9.34 -15.12
C GLU A 25 -13.42 8.21 -16.15
N LEU A 26 -12.24 8.16 -16.79
CA LEU A 26 -11.89 7.13 -17.78
C LEU A 26 -11.97 5.72 -17.21
N ALA A 27 -11.48 5.53 -15.99
CA ALA A 27 -11.51 4.24 -15.30
C ALA A 27 -12.87 3.98 -14.61
N GLY A 28 -13.75 4.96 -14.49
CA GLY A 28 -14.98 4.87 -13.69
C GLY A 28 -14.67 4.63 -12.20
N LEU A 29 -13.65 5.32 -11.69
CA LEU A 29 -13.28 5.37 -10.29
C LEU A 29 -13.97 6.55 -9.60
N LYS A 30 -14.09 6.47 -8.28
CA LYS A 30 -14.60 7.57 -7.46
C LYS A 30 -13.52 8.03 -6.49
N GLU A 31 -13.44 9.35 -6.31
CA GLU A 31 -12.55 9.94 -5.33
C GLU A 31 -13.02 9.63 -3.91
N LYS A 32 -12.05 9.34 -3.04
CA LYS A 32 -12.22 9.28 -1.59
C LYS A 32 -11.52 10.50 -0.97
N PRO A 33 -12.24 11.42 -0.29
CA PRO A 33 -11.60 12.57 0.34
C PRO A 33 -10.56 12.18 1.40
N SER A 34 -9.36 12.75 1.29
CA SER A 34 -8.28 12.61 2.26
C SER A 34 -8.55 13.40 3.56
N LYS A 35 -7.91 12.99 4.66
CA LYS A 35 -8.05 13.58 6.01
C LYS A 35 -7.08 14.72 6.28
N LYS A 36 -5.85 14.65 5.77
CA LYS A 36 -4.73 15.56 6.07
C LYS A 36 -4.17 16.29 4.85
N ILE A 37 -4.47 15.82 3.64
CA ILE A 37 -4.01 16.42 2.38
C ILE A 37 -5.16 16.72 1.42
N LYS A 38 -4.88 17.46 0.33
CA LYS A 38 -5.87 17.80 -0.71
C LYS A 38 -6.03 16.70 -1.76
N ALA A 39 -4.96 15.99 -2.08
CA ALA A 39 -5.00 14.93 -3.08
C ALA A 39 -5.96 13.82 -2.63
N PRO A 40 -6.91 13.40 -3.48
CA PRO A 40 -7.89 12.39 -3.10
C PRO A 40 -7.25 11.00 -3.07
N GLY A 41 -7.89 10.08 -2.35
CA GLY A 41 -7.72 8.66 -2.52
C GLY A 41 -8.74 8.07 -3.49
N ILE A 42 -8.75 6.74 -3.58
CA ILE A 42 -9.66 5.99 -4.44
C ILE A 42 -10.65 5.22 -3.57
N GLU A 43 -11.95 5.41 -3.81
CA GLU A 43 -13.00 4.65 -3.14
C GLU A 43 -12.87 3.15 -3.48
N GLY A 44 -13.08 2.28 -2.48
CA GLY A 44 -12.91 0.83 -2.62
C GLY A 44 -11.49 0.32 -2.29
N CYS A 45 -10.51 1.20 -2.08
CA CYS A 45 -9.22 0.81 -1.51
C CYS A 45 -9.35 0.52 0.00
N TYR A 46 -8.85 -0.63 0.45
CA TYR A 46 -8.94 -1.08 1.85
C TYR A 46 -7.90 -0.43 2.78
N ALA A 47 -6.86 0.19 2.23
CA ALA A 47 -5.86 0.94 2.98
C ALA A 47 -5.39 2.15 2.19
N TRP A 48 -4.88 3.19 2.86
CA TRP A 48 -4.42 4.42 2.23
C TRP A 48 -3.30 5.07 3.03
N MET A 49 -2.44 5.79 2.30
CA MET A 49 -1.31 6.52 2.86
C MET A 49 -1.31 7.93 2.30
N GLU A 50 -1.52 8.91 3.17
CA GLU A 50 -1.43 10.30 2.79
C GLU A 50 -0.02 10.80 3.04
N CYS A 51 0.60 11.36 2.00
CA CYS A 51 1.96 11.85 2.04
C CYS A 51 2.00 13.35 1.75
N LYS A 52 2.95 14.04 2.38
CA LYS A 52 3.42 15.35 1.91
C LYS A 52 4.74 15.15 1.17
N LEU A 53 4.93 15.88 0.08
CA LEU A 53 6.19 15.87 -0.64
C LEU A 53 7.33 16.26 0.29
N ASP A 54 8.37 15.42 0.31
CA ASP A 54 9.58 15.64 1.08
C ASP A 54 10.72 16.05 0.13
N HIS A 55 11.02 15.21 -0.86
CA HIS A 55 12.05 15.48 -1.86
C HIS A 55 11.65 14.93 -3.24
N ILE A 56 12.18 15.55 -4.30
CA ILE A 56 12.23 15.00 -5.66
C ILE A 56 13.69 14.92 -6.05
N ILE A 57 14.12 13.76 -6.53
CA ILE A 57 15.48 13.54 -7.02
C ILE A 57 15.36 13.18 -8.50
N ASP A 58 15.79 14.09 -9.37
CA ASP A 58 15.79 13.90 -10.82
C ASP A 58 17.08 13.22 -11.28
N GLU A 59 16.94 12.17 -12.09
CA GLU A 59 18.07 11.40 -12.63
C GLU A 59 17.81 11.01 -14.10
N VAL A 60 18.88 10.56 -14.77
CA VAL A 60 18.82 10.07 -16.16
C VAL A 60 19.49 8.71 -16.22
N TYR A 61 18.76 7.68 -16.64
CA TYR A 61 19.28 6.33 -16.81
C TYR A 61 19.15 5.92 -18.28
N ASN A 62 20.28 5.53 -18.90
CA ASN A 62 20.35 5.19 -20.33
C ASN A 62 19.71 6.25 -21.26
N GLY A 63 19.81 7.53 -20.90
CA GLY A 63 19.25 8.64 -21.67
C GLY A 63 17.78 8.94 -21.41
N PHE A 64 17.11 8.19 -20.52
CA PHE A 64 15.72 8.42 -20.13
C PHE A 64 15.66 9.15 -18.78
N PRO A 65 14.96 10.31 -18.71
CA PRO A 65 14.78 11.01 -17.45
C PRO A 65 13.77 10.27 -16.56
N TYR A 66 14.04 10.23 -15.26
CA TYR A 66 13.11 9.75 -14.23
C TYR A 66 13.26 10.59 -12.96
N ALA A 67 12.23 10.57 -12.13
CA ALA A 67 12.21 11.26 -10.84
C ALA A 67 11.89 10.28 -9.71
N LEU A 68 12.74 10.23 -8.69
CA LEU A 68 12.45 9.56 -7.43
C LEU A 68 11.72 10.55 -6.51
N ILE A 69 10.45 10.28 -6.22
CA ILE A 69 9.61 11.10 -5.36
C ILE A 69 9.61 10.51 -3.95
N LEU A 70 10.12 11.26 -2.98
CA LEU A 70 10.11 10.90 -1.56
C LEU A 70 8.95 11.62 -0.87
N GLY A 71 8.05 10.86 -0.26
CA GLY A 71 6.89 11.35 0.47
C GLY A 71 6.97 11.03 1.96
N LYS A 72 6.72 12.04 2.80
CA LYS A 72 6.57 11.84 4.25
C LYS A 72 5.13 11.49 4.58
N VAL A 73 4.93 10.32 5.16
CA VAL A 73 3.62 9.84 5.62
C VAL A 73 3.10 10.75 6.74
N VAL A 74 1.91 11.30 6.55
CA VAL A 74 1.22 12.15 7.55
C VAL A 74 -0.09 11.55 8.05
N TYR A 75 -0.61 10.53 7.36
CA TYR A 75 -1.77 9.77 7.78
C TYR A 75 -1.73 8.36 7.15
N LEU A 76 -2.09 7.36 7.95
CA LEU A 76 -2.31 5.99 7.50
C LEU A 76 -3.71 5.58 7.92
N GLU A 77 -4.41 4.90 7.02
CA GLU A 77 -5.69 4.27 7.31
C GLU A 77 -5.74 2.88 6.71
N ILE A 78 -6.48 2.01 7.39
CA ILE A 78 -6.81 0.66 6.96
C ILE A 78 -8.23 0.36 7.41
N GLU A 79 -8.96 -0.41 6.61
CA GLU A 79 -10.31 -0.86 6.93
C GLU A 79 -10.29 -1.77 8.17
N ASP A 80 -11.18 -1.49 9.11
CA ASP A 80 -11.30 -2.26 10.36
C ASP A 80 -11.57 -3.75 10.12
N SER A 81 -12.22 -4.11 9.00
CA SER A 81 -12.52 -5.50 8.65
C SER A 81 -11.25 -6.30 8.30
N VAL A 82 -10.22 -5.62 7.79
CA VAL A 82 -8.93 -6.18 7.36
C VAL A 82 -7.91 -6.21 8.50
N TYR A 83 -7.95 -5.25 9.41
CA TYR A 83 -6.93 -5.12 10.46
C TYR A 83 -7.36 -5.78 11.78
N ASN A 84 -6.58 -6.76 12.25
CA ASN A 84 -6.77 -7.33 13.57
C ASN A 84 -6.10 -6.44 14.64
N LYS A 85 -6.92 -5.79 15.48
CA LYS A 85 -6.45 -4.85 16.52
C LYS A 85 -5.70 -5.52 17.68
N GLU A 86 -5.86 -6.81 17.88
CA GLU A 86 -5.20 -7.56 18.96
C GLU A 86 -3.80 -8.00 18.54
N SER A 87 -3.68 -8.62 17.36
CA SER A 87 -2.41 -9.13 16.84
C SER A 87 -1.62 -8.11 16.01
N GLY A 88 -2.29 -7.07 15.52
CA GLY A 88 -1.75 -6.15 14.52
C GLY A 88 -1.61 -6.76 13.11
N SER A 89 -2.12 -7.97 12.90
CA SER A 89 -2.03 -8.68 11.61
C SER A 89 -3.14 -8.27 10.65
N TRP A 90 -2.95 -8.59 9.37
CA TRP A 90 -3.95 -8.34 8.33
C TRP A 90 -4.66 -9.63 7.94
N ASP A 91 -5.95 -9.53 7.68
CA ASP A 91 -6.76 -10.60 7.09
C ASP A 91 -6.59 -10.56 5.56
N LEU A 92 -5.76 -11.46 5.03
CA LEU A 92 -5.42 -11.49 3.59
C LEU A 92 -6.62 -11.84 2.72
N GLU A 93 -7.54 -12.69 3.22
CA GLU A 93 -8.75 -13.09 2.49
C GLU A 93 -9.71 -11.92 2.30
N LYS A 94 -9.71 -10.95 3.21
CA LYS A 94 -10.47 -9.70 3.04
C LYS A 94 -9.69 -8.63 2.28
N ALA A 95 -8.39 -8.50 2.55
CA ALA A 95 -7.55 -7.47 1.94
C ALA A 95 -7.43 -7.65 0.43
N LYS A 96 -7.27 -8.91 -0.04
CA LYS A 96 -7.00 -9.30 -1.44
C LYS A 96 -6.20 -8.24 -2.21
N PRO A 97 -4.97 -7.90 -1.78
CA PRO A 97 -4.20 -6.84 -2.40
C PRO A 97 -3.97 -7.15 -3.87
N LEU A 98 -4.29 -6.20 -4.76
CA LEU A 98 -4.00 -6.35 -6.17
C LEU A 98 -2.49 -6.21 -6.40
N MET A 99 -1.90 -7.25 -6.97
CA MET A 99 -0.49 -7.33 -7.32
C MET A 99 -0.35 -7.63 -8.80
N MET A 100 0.86 -7.44 -9.31
CA MET A 100 1.18 -7.70 -10.70
C MET A 100 2.61 -8.21 -10.82
N THR A 101 2.80 -9.21 -11.68
CA THR A 101 4.12 -9.67 -12.10
C THR A 101 4.30 -9.42 -13.59
N GLY A 102 5.47 -8.93 -13.98
CA GLY A 102 5.84 -8.77 -15.39
C GLY A 102 6.19 -10.12 -16.04
N SER A 103 6.12 -10.12 -17.36
CA SER A 103 6.57 -11.18 -18.27
C SER A 103 7.17 -10.53 -19.52
N ASP A 104 7.64 -11.33 -20.48
CA ASP A 104 8.29 -10.81 -21.69
C ASP A 104 7.31 -10.02 -22.60
N ASP A 105 6.02 -10.37 -22.58
CA ASP A 105 5.00 -9.81 -23.46
C ASP A 105 3.82 -9.15 -22.74
N GLY A 106 3.84 -9.10 -21.41
CA GLY A 106 2.76 -8.49 -20.66
C GLY A 106 2.85 -8.59 -19.14
N MET A 107 1.68 -8.52 -18.52
CA MET A 107 1.51 -8.41 -17.07
C MET A 107 0.49 -9.44 -16.60
N HIS A 108 0.82 -10.16 -15.54
CA HIS A 108 -0.11 -11.07 -14.86
C HIS A 108 -0.60 -10.40 -13.59
N PHE A 109 -1.91 -10.20 -13.48
CA PHE A 109 -2.54 -9.77 -12.24
C PHE A 109 -2.64 -10.95 -11.27
N CYS A 110 -2.30 -10.71 -10.02
CA CYS A 110 -2.29 -11.72 -8.98
C CYS A 110 -2.63 -11.11 -7.62
N THR A 111 -2.67 -11.95 -6.59
CA THR A 111 -2.81 -11.54 -5.19
C THR A 111 -1.98 -12.44 -4.30
N VAL A 112 -1.89 -12.09 -3.02
CA VAL A 112 -1.17 -12.87 -2.00
C VAL A 112 -2.11 -13.87 -1.36
N ASN A 113 -1.59 -15.07 -1.07
CA ASN A 113 -2.29 -16.10 -0.28
C ASN A 113 -1.47 -16.39 0.98
N ASP A 114 -2.15 -16.69 2.08
CA ASP A 114 -1.47 -17.17 3.29
C ASP A 114 -0.82 -18.54 3.02
N ILE A 115 0.39 -18.72 3.54
CA ILE A 115 1.14 -19.98 3.47
C ILE A 115 1.15 -20.73 4.81
N GLY A 116 0.44 -20.21 5.82
CA GLY A 116 0.26 -20.84 7.12
C GLY A 116 1.51 -20.87 7.99
N LYS A 117 2.47 -19.95 7.76
CA LYS A 117 3.72 -19.85 8.51
C LYS A 117 3.80 -18.56 9.31
N PHE A 118 4.06 -18.70 10.61
CA PHE A 118 4.35 -17.59 11.52
C PHE A 118 5.70 -17.80 12.20
N GLU A 119 6.49 -16.73 12.30
CA GLU A 119 7.74 -16.69 13.06
C GLU A 119 7.79 -15.37 13.85
N PRO A 120 8.07 -15.39 15.16
CA PRO A 120 8.27 -14.14 15.91
C PRO A 120 9.57 -13.46 15.49
N TYR A 121 9.67 -12.13 15.63
CA TYR A 121 10.91 -11.40 15.32
C TYR A 121 12.14 -11.90 16.06
N GLY A 122 11.95 -12.46 17.26
CA GLY A 122 13.01 -13.12 18.04
C GLY A 122 13.69 -14.29 17.32
N ALA A 123 13.01 -14.96 16.37
CA ALA A 123 13.56 -16.07 15.59
C ALA A 123 14.74 -15.65 14.70
N MET A 124 14.91 -14.34 14.43
CA MET A 124 16.07 -13.80 13.71
C MET A 124 17.36 -13.85 14.54
N PHE A 125 17.28 -14.09 15.85
CA PHE A 125 18.42 -14.00 16.78
C PHE A 125 18.75 -15.36 17.40
N LYS A 126 20.05 -15.65 17.53
CA LYS A 126 20.54 -16.94 18.08
C LYS A 126 20.01 -17.26 19.48
N ASN A 127 19.72 -16.24 20.28
CA ASN A 127 19.18 -16.36 21.64
C ASN A 127 17.64 -16.27 21.68
N GLY A 128 16.97 -16.16 20.54
CA GLY A 128 15.52 -16.03 20.43
C GLY A 128 14.95 -14.68 20.88
N LYS A 129 15.79 -13.67 21.14
CA LYS A 129 15.37 -12.38 21.71
C LYS A 129 15.53 -11.25 20.70
N ASP A 130 14.43 -10.59 20.39
CA ASP A 130 14.45 -9.36 19.58
C ASP A 130 14.97 -8.18 20.44
N PRO A 131 16.09 -7.53 20.07
CA PRO A 131 16.59 -6.34 20.77
C PRO A 131 15.62 -5.13 20.72
N LEU A 132 14.63 -5.16 19.83
CA LEU A 132 13.62 -4.12 19.65
C LEU A 132 12.25 -4.51 20.21
N GLU A 133 12.15 -5.62 20.94
CA GLU A 133 10.90 -6.14 21.49
C GLU A 133 10.07 -5.08 22.26
N ARG A 134 10.76 -4.19 22.97
CA ARG A 134 10.18 -3.07 23.72
C ARG A 134 9.38 -2.06 22.89
N ILE A 135 9.53 -2.06 21.57
CA ILE A 135 8.88 -1.08 20.68
C ILE A 135 7.44 -1.51 20.36
N TYR A 136 7.16 -2.81 20.34
CA TYR A 136 5.88 -3.34 19.88
C TYR A 136 5.20 -4.27 20.89
N LYS A 137 5.90 -4.80 21.90
CA LYS A 137 5.23 -5.44 23.03
C LYS A 137 4.64 -4.36 23.94
N LYS A 138 3.32 -4.39 24.11
CA LYS A 138 2.62 -3.57 25.10
C LYS A 138 3.10 -3.96 26.50
N GLU A 139 3.39 -2.97 27.35
CA GLU A 139 3.37 -3.17 28.79
C GLU A 139 1.91 -3.49 29.18
N GLU A 140 1.68 -4.41 30.13
CA GLU A 140 0.34 -4.72 30.62
C GLU A 140 -0.37 -3.42 31.05
N GLY A 141 -1.42 -3.01 30.32
CA GLY A 141 -2.26 -1.84 30.65
C GLY A 141 -2.22 -0.64 29.71
N GLN A 142 -1.52 -0.68 28.57
CA GLN A 142 -1.56 0.41 27.58
C GLN A 142 -2.64 0.21 26.50
N GLU A 143 -3.73 0.98 26.58
CA GLU A 143 -4.72 1.12 25.51
C GLU A 143 -4.12 1.83 24.28
N CYS A 144 -4.42 1.32 23.08
CA CYS A 144 -4.10 2.03 21.84
C CYS A 144 -5.00 3.26 21.71
N LYS A 145 -4.41 4.45 21.67
CA LYS A 145 -5.09 5.70 21.28
C LYS A 145 -5.30 5.76 19.77
#